data_AF-A0A359E4D4-F1
#
_entry.id   AF-A0A359E4D4-F1
#
_cell.length_a   1.000
_cell.length_b   1.000
_cell.length_c   1.000
_cell.angle_alpha   90.00
_cell.angle_beta   90.00
_cell.angle_gamma   90.00
#
_symmetry.space_group_name_H-M   'P 1'
#
loop_
_entity.id
_entity.type
_entity.pdbx_description
1 polymer ?
#
loop_
_entity_poly.entity_id
_entity_poly.type
_entity_poly.pdbx_seq_one_letter_code
_entity_poly.pdbx_strand_id
1 'polypeptide(L)'
;SLEQLLTIPEPQKTNTYTPLNHYDFALNVYTVASDILKGYRFDGDSYALSSDGQKMFGVITYLKINPNADEDLKVAIGLRNSYDKSMSAGLVIGSTVLVCDNLVFSGDIKVMRKHQGDDMHEDLHDQIVT
;
A
#
# COMPACT_ATOMS: atom_id res chain seq x y z
N SER A 1 -3.07 -8.02 11.28
CA SER A 1 -4.27 -8.04 10.40
C SER A 1 -4.65 -6.61 10.08
N LEU A 2 -5.50 -6.40 9.07
CA LEU A 2 -5.94 -5.08 8.65
C LEU A 2 -6.58 -4.29 9.80
N GLU A 3 -7.37 -4.94 10.65
CA GLU A 3 -8.08 -4.31 11.77
C GLU A 3 -7.14 -3.75 12.84
N GLN A 4 -5.92 -4.29 12.98
CA GLN A 4 -4.94 -3.75 13.92
C GLN A 4 -4.52 -2.33 13.55
N LEU A 5 -4.62 -1.95 12.27
CA LEU A 5 -4.28 -0.59 11.82
C LEU A 5 -5.25 0.46 12.39
N LEU A 6 -6.50 0.09 12.70
CA LEU A 6 -7.49 0.99 13.31
C LEU A 6 -7.11 1.43 14.73
N THR A 7 -6.20 0.71 15.38
CA THR A 7 -5.76 1.02 16.74
C THR A 7 -4.74 2.17 16.77
N ILE A 8 -4.21 2.56 15.62
CA ILE A 8 -3.18 3.59 15.52
C ILE A 8 -3.85 4.94 15.29
N PRO A 9 -3.71 5.91 16.22
CA PRO A 9 -4.33 7.21 16.06
C PRO A 9 -3.68 7.96 14.89
N GLU A 10 -4.53 8.51 14.03
CA GLU A 10 -4.07 9.38 12.94
C GLU A 10 -3.58 10.72 13.51
N PRO A 11 -2.39 11.21 13.09
CA PRO A 11 -1.91 12.52 13.51
C PRO A 11 -2.75 13.66 12.91
N GLN A 12 -2.78 14.80 13.61
CA GLN A 12 -3.47 15.99 13.10
C GLN A 12 -2.81 16.53 11.83
N LYS A 13 -3.65 16.94 10.87
CA LYS A 13 -3.23 17.69 9.68
C LYS A 13 -2.61 19.03 10.06
N THR A 14 -1.55 19.42 9.36
CA THR A 14 -0.92 20.74 9.49
C THR A 14 -0.77 21.39 8.12
N ASN A 15 -0.38 22.68 8.09
CA ASN A 15 -0.17 23.41 6.83
C ASN A 15 0.86 22.77 5.89
N THR A 16 1.74 21.91 6.41
CA THR A 16 2.82 21.26 5.65
C THR A 16 2.74 19.74 5.67
N TYR A 17 1.67 19.18 6.26
CA TYR A 17 1.52 17.75 6.41
C TYR A 17 0.06 17.31 6.29
N THR A 18 -0.20 16.46 5.31
CA THR A 18 -1.49 15.80 5.11
C THR A 18 -1.37 14.35 5.56
N PRO A 19 -2.04 13.95 6.66
CA PRO A 19 -2.03 12.57 7.12
C PRO A 19 -2.75 11.69 6.10
N LEU A 20 -2.31 10.44 6.02
CA LEU A 20 -2.95 9.39 5.24
C LEU A 20 -3.16 8.21 6.17
N ASN A 21 -4.38 7.93 6.59
CA ASN A 21 -4.66 6.87 7.54
C ASN A 21 -4.14 5.50 7.06
N HIS A 22 -3.43 4.76 7.91
CA HIS A 22 -2.88 3.43 7.58
C HIS A 22 -3.96 2.43 7.15
N TYR A 23 -5.10 2.40 7.86
CA TYR A 23 -6.20 1.50 7.54
C TYR A 23 -6.85 1.89 6.22
N ASP A 24 -7.21 3.16 6.06
CA ASP A 24 -7.87 3.62 4.83
C ASP A 24 -6.97 3.45 3.61
N PHE A 25 -5.66 3.68 3.76
CA PHE A 25 -4.71 3.45 2.67
C PHE A 25 -4.66 1.98 2.25
N ALA A 26 -4.51 1.06 3.20
CA ALA A 26 -4.49 -0.38 2.92
C ALA A 26 -5.82 -0.86 2.31
N LEU A 27 -6.95 -0.42 2.85
CA LEU A 27 -8.28 -0.77 2.36
C LEU A 27 -8.54 -0.22 0.94
N ASN A 28 -8.16 1.03 0.68
CA ASN A 28 -8.32 1.64 -0.64
C ASN A 28 -7.50 0.88 -1.69
N VAL A 29 -6.24 0.54 -1.37
CA VAL A 29 -5.40 -0.24 -2.28
C VAL A 29 -5.99 -1.63 -2.53
N TYR A 30 -6.43 -2.33 -1.48
CA TYR A 30 -7.10 -3.62 -1.62
C TYR A 30 -8.33 -3.52 -2.53
N THR A 31 -9.15 -2.49 -2.34
CA THR A 31 -10.38 -2.28 -3.11
C THR A 31 -10.07 -2.03 -4.58
N VAL A 32 -9.18 -1.08 -4.86
CA VAL A 32 -8.76 -0.75 -6.24
C VAL A 32 -8.09 -1.94 -6.92
N ALA A 33 -7.20 -2.65 -6.23
CA ALA A 33 -6.54 -3.83 -6.78
C ALA A 33 -7.54 -4.95 -7.12
N SER A 34 -8.53 -5.18 -6.25
CA SER A 34 -9.58 -6.17 -6.49
C SER A 34 -10.43 -5.85 -7.71
N ASP A 35 -10.68 -4.56 -7.96
CA ASP A 35 -11.47 -4.11 -9.11
C ASP A 35 -10.69 -4.20 -10.43
N ILE A 36 -9.39 -3.91 -10.40
CA ILE A 36 -8.51 -3.90 -11.58
C ILE A 36 -8.06 -5.32 -11.96
N LEU A 37 -7.69 -6.15 -10.98
CA LEU A 37 -7.10 -7.49 -11.20
C LEU A 37 -8.17 -8.56 -11.53
N LYS A 38 -8.99 -8.30 -12.54
CA LYS A 38 -9.99 -9.25 -13.01
C LYS A 38 -9.32 -10.54 -13.50
N GLY A 39 -9.83 -11.67 -13.03
CA GLY A 39 -9.22 -12.99 -13.30
C GLY A 39 -8.12 -13.39 -12.32
N TYR A 40 -7.88 -12.60 -11.27
CA TYR A 40 -7.13 -13.01 -10.09
C TYR A 40 -8.08 -13.14 -8.90
N ARG A 41 -7.70 -13.96 -7.93
CA ARG A 41 -8.36 -14.07 -6.62
C ARG A 41 -7.43 -13.53 -5.54
N PHE A 42 -8.00 -12.86 -4.55
CA PHE A 42 -7.28 -12.52 -3.34
C PHE A 42 -6.71 -13.79 -2.69
N ASP A 43 -5.43 -13.73 -2.30
CA ASP A 43 -4.73 -14.83 -1.65
C ASP A 43 -4.47 -14.54 -0.18
N GLY A 44 -4.08 -13.31 0.13
CA GLY A 44 -3.87 -12.87 1.50
C GLY A 44 -3.21 -11.51 1.60
N ASP A 45 -3.22 -10.96 2.81
CA ASP A 45 -2.52 -9.75 3.17
C ASP A 45 -1.78 -9.88 4.51
N SER A 46 -0.77 -9.04 4.68
CA SER A 46 -0.01 -8.94 5.93
C SER A 46 0.43 -7.51 6.14
N TYR A 47 0.37 -7.05 7.38
CA TYR A 47 0.79 -5.71 7.77
C TYR A 47 1.69 -5.77 8.99
N ALA A 48 2.71 -4.93 8.99
CA ALA A 48 3.63 -4.72 10.08
C ALA A 48 3.64 -3.24 10.46
N LEU A 49 3.71 -2.98 11.76
CA LEU A 49 3.84 -1.65 12.33
C LEU A 49 5.18 -1.54 13.04
N SER A 50 5.77 -0.35 13.03
CA SER A 50 6.83 -0.02 13.99
C SER A 50 6.29 -0.10 15.43
N SER A 51 7.19 -0.24 16.40
CA SER A 51 6.82 -0.36 17.83
C SER A 51 5.97 0.79 18.36
N ASP A 52 6.09 1.97 17.75
CA ASP A 52 5.33 3.18 18.06
C ASP A 52 4.10 3.41 17.14
N GLY A 53 3.84 2.50 16.19
CA GLY A 53 2.74 2.61 15.22
C GLY A 53 2.95 3.63 14.11
N GLN A 54 4.04 4.39 14.14
CA GLN A 54 4.25 5.52 13.24
C GLN A 54 4.54 5.11 11.81
N LYS A 55 5.02 3.89 11.58
CA LYS A 55 5.36 3.36 10.26
C LYS A 55 4.56 2.10 10.03
N MET A 56 3.95 2.00 8.86
CA MET A 56 3.22 0.82 8.42
C MET A 56 3.86 0.29 7.15
N PHE A 57 3.98 -1.03 7.09
CA PHE A 57 4.37 -1.78 5.90
C PHE A 57 3.33 -2.86 5.65
N GLY A 58 3.01 -3.12 4.40
CA GLY A 58 2.03 -4.12 4.02
C GLY A 58 2.40 -4.86 2.75
N VAL A 59 1.88 -6.08 2.62
CA VAL A 59 1.88 -6.83 1.37
C VAL A 59 0.49 -7.40 1.16
N ILE A 60 -0.07 -7.18 -0.02
CA ILE A 60 -1.33 -7.77 -0.48
C ILE A 60 -1.00 -8.67 -1.67
N THR A 61 -1.51 -9.89 -1.68
CA THR A 61 -1.20 -10.89 -2.72
C THR A 61 -2.46 -11.39 -3.41
N TYR A 62 -2.37 -11.54 -4.72
CA TYR A 62 -3.40 -12.11 -5.58
C TYR A 62 -2.80 -13.26 -6.40
N LEU A 63 -3.60 -14.29 -6.64
CA LEU A 63 -3.24 -15.43 -7.48
C LEU A 63 -4.13 -15.50 -8.73
N LYS A 64 -3.53 -15.83 -9.87
CA LYS A 64 -4.26 -15.99 -11.12
C LYS A 64 -5.27 -17.15 -11.00
N ILE A 65 -6.49 -16.93 -11.49
CA ILE A 65 -7.50 -17.98 -11.61
C ILE A 65 -7.29 -18.68 -12.95
N ASN A 66 -7.16 -20.02 -12.92
CA ASN A 66 -6.96 -20.87 -14.10
C ASN A 66 -5.76 -20.43 -14.98
N PRO A 67 -4.54 -20.39 -14.43
CA PRO A 67 -3.38 -19.94 -15.18
C PRO A 67 -3.02 -20.90 -16.33
N ASN A 68 -2.61 -20.32 -17.45
CA ASN A 68 -1.86 -21.03 -18.49
C ASN A 68 -0.39 -21.15 -18.09
N ALA A 69 0.37 -22.02 -18.77
CA ALA A 69 1.77 -22.28 -18.44
C ALA A 69 2.69 -21.04 -18.51
N ASP A 70 2.34 -20.05 -19.34
CA ASP A 70 3.15 -18.87 -19.63
C ASP A 70 2.67 -17.58 -18.92
N GLU A 71 1.74 -17.68 -17.96
CA GLU A 71 1.16 -16.51 -17.28
C GLU A 71 1.73 -16.28 -15.88
N ASP A 72 1.81 -15.00 -15.49
CA ASP A 72 2.17 -14.62 -14.12
C ASP A 72 1.14 -15.14 -13.12
N LEU A 73 1.58 -16.13 -12.33
CA LEU A 73 0.74 -16.85 -11.37
C LEU A 73 0.33 -15.99 -10.17
N LYS A 74 1.11 -14.95 -9.86
CA LYS A 74 1.01 -14.16 -8.63
C LYS A 74 1.28 -12.69 -8.91
N VAL A 75 0.42 -11.84 -8.37
CA VAL A 75 0.65 -10.41 -8.25
C VAL A 75 0.77 -10.07 -6.78
N ALA A 76 1.85 -9.40 -6.40
CA ALA A 76 2.07 -8.88 -5.06
C ALA A 76 2.11 -7.36 -5.10
N ILE A 77 1.50 -6.74 -4.08
CA ILE A 77 1.41 -5.30 -3.92
C ILE A 77 2.01 -4.95 -2.56
N GLY A 78 3.12 -4.23 -2.58
CA GLY A 78 3.81 -3.77 -1.39
C GLY A 78 3.38 -2.35 -1.02
N LEU A 79 3.16 -2.11 0.26
CA LEU A 79 2.67 -0.85 0.81
C LEU A 79 3.60 -0.31 1.88
N ARG A 80 3.79 1.01 1.91
CA ARG A 80 4.42 1.67 3.06
C ARG A 80 3.81 3.03 3.33
N ASN A 81 3.78 3.41 4.59
CA ASN A 81 3.25 4.70 5.04
C ASN A 81 3.93 5.15 6.34
N SER A 82 3.97 6.47 6.59
CA SER A 82 4.42 6.99 7.88
C SER A 82 3.72 8.24 8.36
N TYR A 83 3.48 8.28 9.67
CA TYR A 83 2.95 9.41 10.41
C TYR A 83 4.04 10.35 10.96
N ASP A 84 5.25 9.83 11.17
CA ASP A 84 6.40 10.60 11.66
C ASP A 84 7.14 11.36 10.55
N LYS A 85 6.62 11.33 9.31
CA LYS A 85 7.20 11.99 8.12
C LYS A 85 8.56 11.43 7.71
N SER A 86 8.94 10.26 8.22
CA SER A 86 10.21 9.61 7.88
C SER A 86 10.22 9.02 6.46
N MET A 87 9.05 8.79 5.87
CA MET A 87 8.89 8.33 4.49
C MET A 87 7.63 8.89 3.83
N SER A 88 7.62 8.88 2.50
CA SER A 88 6.40 9.09 1.72
C SER A 88 5.52 7.85 1.78
N ALA A 89 4.20 8.03 1.67
CA ALA A 89 3.30 6.96 1.26
C ALA A 89 3.78 6.38 -0.07
N GLY A 90 3.70 5.06 -0.21
CA GLY A 90 4.09 4.41 -1.45
C GLY A 90 3.52 3.03 -1.63
N LEU A 91 3.42 2.65 -2.90
CA LEU A 91 2.96 1.35 -3.38
C LEU A 91 3.95 0.82 -4.42
N VAL A 92 4.25 -0.48 -4.37
CA VAL A 92 4.96 -1.22 -5.43
C VAL A 92 4.13 -2.40 -5.88
N ILE A 93 4.22 -2.76 -7.15
CA ILE A 93 3.52 -3.92 -7.72
C ILE A 93 4.54 -4.78 -8.46
N GLY A 94 4.43 -6.09 -8.36
CA GLY A 94 5.19 -7.03 -9.19
C GLY A 94 4.91 -8.48 -8.85
N SER A 95 5.54 -9.40 -9.58
CA SER A 95 5.48 -10.84 -9.26
C SER A 95 6.14 -11.16 -7.91
N THR A 96 7.13 -10.36 -7.52
CA THR A 96 7.73 -10.32 -6.20
C THR A 96 7.96 -8.86 -5.81
N VAL A 97 7.53 -8.50 -4.61
CA VAL A 97 7.78 -7.17 -4.03
C VAL A 97 8.65 -7.31 -2.80
N LEU A 98 9.46 -6.28 -2.54
CA LEU A 98 10.22 -6.15 -1.31
C LEU A 98 9.82 -4.86 -0.61
N VAL A 99 9.41 -4.98 0.65
CA VAL A 99 9.04 -3.87 1.52
C VAL A 99 9.59 -4.14 2.91
N CYS A 100 10.55 -3.33 3.36
CA CYS A 100 11.15 -3.47 4.69
C CYS A 100 11.30 -2.12 5.41
N ASP A 101 11.45 -2.22 6.73
CA ASP A 101 11.76 -1.13 7.66
C ASP A 101 13.13 -0.47 7.41
N ASN A 102 14.05 -1.19 6.78
CA ASN A 102 15.33 -0.67 6.27
C ASN A 102 15.20 0.17 4.99
N LEU A 103 13.98 0.63 4.64
CA LEU A 103 13.62 1.44 3.47
C LEU A 103 13.68 0.73 2.12
N VAL A 104 14.01 -0.58 2.07
CA VAL A 104 13.97 -1.32 0.82
C VAL A 104 12.54 -1.37 0.30
N PHE A 105 12.36 -0.88 -0.92
CA PHE A 105 11.06 -0.75 -1.57
C PHE A 105 11.19 -1.01 -3.08
N SER A 106 10.83 -2.22 -3.52
CA SER A 106 11.07 -2.67 -4.89
C SER A 106 9.92 -3.51 -5.44
N GLY A 107 9.64 -3.31 -6.72
CA GLY A 107 8.68 -4.00 -7.57
C GLY A 107 8.81 -3.46 -9.00
N ASP A 108 8.08 -4.05 -9.93
CA ASP A 108 8.10 -3.68 -11.35
C ASP A 108 7.50 -2.28 -11.58
N ILE A 109 6.43 -1.97 -10.85
CA ILE A 109 5.78 -0.66 -10.84
C ILE A 109 5.95 -0.05 -9.45
N LYS A 110 6.18 1.27 -9.38
CA LYS A 110 6.39 2.01 -8.14
C LYS A 110 5.66 3.35 -8.17
N VAL A 111 4.82 3.57 -7.18
CA VAL A 111 4.07 4.81 -6.93
C VAL A 111 4.48 5.36 -5.57
N MET A 112 4.73 6.67 -5.48
CA MET A 112 5.08 7.32 -4.22
C MET A 112 4.48 8.73 -4.16
N ARG A 113 3.85 9.07 -3.04
CA ARG A 113 3.27 10.39 -2.80
C ARG A 113 3.71 10.95 -1.45
N LYS A 114 4.25 12.16 -1.47
CA LYS A 114 4.59 12.91 -0.24
C LYS A 114 3.32 13.32 0.50
N HIS A 115 3.37 13.35 1.82
CA HIS A 115 2.29 13.82 2.71
C HIS A 115 2.16 15.36 2.70
N GLN A 116 1.93 15.95 1.53
CA GLN A 116 1.88 17.41 1.35
C GLN A 116 0.82 17.78 0.31
N GLY A 117 0.12 18.89 0.56
CA GLY A 117 -0.95 19.40 -0.30
C GLY A 117 -2.32 18.89 0.13
N ASP A 118 -3.35 19.67 -0.18
CA ASP A 118 -4.74 19.32 0.13
C ASP A 118 -5.24 18.15 -0.73
N ASP A 119 -4.81 18.10 -1.99
CA ASP A 119 -5.22 17.09 -2.97
C ASP A 119 -4.37 15.79 -2.90
N MET A 120 -3.58 15.62 -1.84
CA MET A 120 -2.64 14.50 -1.71
C MET A 120 -3.30 13.12 -1.82
N HIS A 121 -4.52 12.97 -1.30
CA HIS A 121 -5.28 11.72 -1.35
C HIS A 121 -5.78 11.40 -2.75
N GLU A 122 -6.29 12.40 -3.46
CA GLU A 122 -6.79 12.29 -4.84
C GLU A 122 -5.62 11.97 -5.79
N ASP A 123 -4.52 12.72 -5.69
CA ASP A 123 -3.31 12.46 -6.45
C ASP A 123 -2.80 11.01 -6.27
N LEU A 124 -2.82 10.51 -5.03
CA LEU A 124 -2.37 9.16 -4.73
C LEU A 124 -3.31 8.12 -5.34
N HIS A 125 -4.62 8.32 -5.23
CA HIS A 125 -5.62 7.45 -5.83
C HIS A 125 -5.44 7.37 -7.36
N ASP A 126 -5.31 8.53 -8.02
CA ASP A 126 -5.17 8.59 -9.48
C ASP A 126 -3.90 7.90 -9.97
N GLN A 127 -2.80 8.01 -9.22
CA GLN A 127 -1.56 7.30 -9.51
C GLN A 127 -1.67 5.78 -9.31
N ILE A 128 -2.58 5.29 -8.48
CA ILE A 128 -2.79 3.85 -8.26
C ILE A 128 -3.67 3.26 -9.38
N VAL A 129 -4.61 4.04 -9.91
CA VAL A 129 -5.57 3.58 -10.93
C VAL A 129 -5.02 3.70 -12.36
N THR A 130 -4.08 4.60 -12.61
CA THR A 130 -3.48 4.87 -13.93
C THR A 130 -2.38 3.86 -14.28
#